data_AF-A0A926IKQ9-F1
#
_entry.id   AF-A0A926IKQ9-F1
#
_cell.length_a   1.000
_cell.length_b   1.000
_cell.length_c   1.000
_cell.angle_alpha   90.00
_cell.angle_beta   90.00
_cell.angle_gamma   90.00
#
_symmetry.space_group_name_H-M   'P 1'
#
loop_
_entity.id
_entity.type
_entity.pdbx_description
1 polymer ?
#
loop_
_entity_poly.entity_id
_entity_poly.type
_entity_poly.pdbx_seq_one_letter_code
_entity_poly.pdbx_strand_id
1 'polypeptide(L)'
;MSNKKKYKGIRLIHVFLIFLSFYVIVVLNHQRNLMNTMKAKKEENQVEIEQLKKDIDALNEEIKSSDSLEFVEKVARDELGMVKPREIIYIDKNKPKNSFFDIFKRDN
;
A
#
# COMPACT_ATOMS: atom_id res chain seq x y z
N MET A 1 -71.35 -11.30 46.73
CA MET A 1 -69.93 -11.71 46.86
C MET A 1 -69.26 -11.55 45.51
N SER A 2 -68.43 -10.52 45.29
CA SER A 2 -67.78 -10.26 44.00
C SER A 2 -66.28 -10.03 44.23
N ASN A 3 -65.49 -11.08 44.06
CA ASN A 3 -64.04 -11.04 44.12
C ASN A 3 -63.48 -10.42 42.83
N LYS A 4 -63.17 -9.13 42.86
CA LYS A 4 -62.46 -8.45 41.77
C LYS A 4 -60.96 -8.75 41.92
N LYS A 5 -60.45 -9.67 41.08
CA LYS A 5 -59.02 -10.00 40.98
C LYS A 5 -58.24 -8.72 40.62
N LYS A 6 -57.39 -8.26 41.54
CA LYS A 6 -56.49 -7.13 41.33
C LYS A 6 -55.32 -7.60 40.46
N TYR A 7 -55.38 -7.36 39.15
CA TYR A 7 -54.21 -7.49 38.30
C TYR A 7 -53.18 -6.45 38.75
N LYS A 8 -52.11 -6.91 39.41
CA LYS A 8 -50.96 -6.05 39.73
C LYS A 8 -50.27 -5.76 38.39
N GLY A 9 -50.63 -4.63 37.78
CA GLY A 9 -50.07 -4.17 36.52
C GLY A 9 -48.54 -4.13 36.56
N ILE A 10 -47.93 -4.41 35.43
CA ILE A 10 -46.48 -4.33 35.23
C ILE A 10 -46.04 -2.91 35.59
N ARG A 11 -45.15 -2.75 36.58
CA ARG A 11 -44.65 -1.42 36.98
C ARG A 11 -43.88 -0.81 35.80
N LEU A 12 -44.04 0.50 35.56
CA LEU A 12 -43.36 1.27 34.49
C LEU A 12 -41.85 0.95 34.37
N ILE A 13 -41.19 0.62 35.48
CA ILE A 13 -39.80 0.15 35.54
C ILE A 13 -39.50 -1.05 34.63
N HIS A 14 -40.41 -2.01 34.50
CA HIS A 14 -40.16 -3.19 33.65
C HIS A 14 -40.23 -2.82 32.16
N VAL A 15 -41.13 -1.91 31.78
CA VAL A 15 -41.20 -1.39 30.40
C VAL A 15 -39.92 -0.64 30.06
N PHE A 16 -39.42 0.19 30.98
CA PHE A 16 -38.15 0.88 30.82
C PHE A 16 -36.96 -0.08 30.69
N LEU A 17 -36.91 -1.14 31.52
CA LEU A 17 -35.85 -2.15 31.44
C LEU A 17 -35.86 -2.92 30.12
N ILE A 18 -37.04 -3.25 29.58
CA ILE A 18 -37.16 -3.89 28.26
C ILE A 18 -36.63 -2.96 27.16
N PHE A 19 -36.97 -1.67 27.22
CA PHE A 19 -36.51 -0.69 26.24
C PHE A 19 -34.99 -0.49 26.30
N LEU A 20 -34.43 -0.42 27.53
CA LEU A 20 -32.99 -0.35 27.76
C LEU A 20 -32.28 -1.60 27.23
N SER A 21 -32.82 -2.78 27.51
CA SER A 21 -32.32 -4.06 26.99
C SER A 21 -32.29 -4.06 25.46
N PHE A 22 -33.38 -3.64 24.81
CA PHE A 22 -33.46 -3.57 23.37
C PHE A 22 -32.44 -2.59 22.78
N TYR A 23 -32.28 -1.41 23.39
CA TYR A 23 -31.29 -0.43 22.98
C TYR A 23 -29.86 -0.99 23.04
N VAL A 24 -29.50 -1.65 24.14
CA VAL A 24 -28.17 -2.28 24.29
C VAL A 24 -27.92 -3.33 23.21
N ILE A 25 -28.93 -4.16 22.90
CA ILE A 25 -28.81 -5.18 21.83
C ILE A 25 -28.52 -4.52 20.48
N VAL A 26 -29.21 -3.44 20.13
CA VAL A 26 -28.99 -2.73 18.85
C VAL A 26 -27.59 -2.14 18.79
N VAL A 27 -27.14 -1.47 19.86
CA VAL A 27 -25.80 -0.86 19.92
C VAL A 27 -24.70 -1.91 19.82
N LEU A 28 -24.83 -3.04 20.51
CA LEU A 28 -23.84 -4.12 20.46
C LEU A 28 -23.74 -4.75 19.07
N ASN A 29 -24.87 -4.91 18.36
CA ASN A 29 -24.86 -5.42 16.99
C ASN A 29 -24.17 -4.44 16.03
N HIS A 30 -24.44 -3.14 16.16
CA HIS A 30 -23.78 -2.12 15.35
C HIS A 30 -22.25 -2.08 15.61
N GLN A 31 -21.84 -2.13 16.89
CA GLN A 31 -20.42 -2.17 17.26
C GLN A 31 -19.70 -3.42 16.75
N ARG A 32 -20.36 -4.59 16.76
CA ARG A 32 -19.80 -5.83 16.20
C ARG A 32 -19.50 -5.72 14.70
N ASN A 33 -20.44 -5.17 13.93
CA ASN A 33 -20.25 -4.97 12.49
C ASN A 33 -19.10 -3.99 12.21
N LEU A 34 -19.06 -2.85 12.92
CA LEU A 34 -17.96 -1.90 12.80
C LEU A 34 -16.62 -2.56 13.13
N MET A 35 -16.53 -3.29 14.24
CA MET A 35 -15.31 -3.99 14.65
C MET A 35 -14.82 -4.97 13.56
N ASN A 36 -15.72 -5.72 12.94
CA ASN A 36 -15.37 -6.66 11.88
C ASN A 36 -14.82 -5.94 10.64
N THR A 37 -15.46 -4.84 10.22
CA THR A 37 -14.97 -4.05 9.07
C THR A 37 -13.60 -3.43 9.35
N MET A 38 -13.37 -2.93 10.58
CA MET A 38 -12.08 -2.35 10.96
C MET A 38 -10.98 -3.42 11.05
N LYS A 39 -11.31 -4.63 11.52
CA LYS A 39 -10.38 -5.77 11.52
C LYS A 39 -10.00 -6.18 10.10
N ALA A 40 -10.98 -6.30 9.20
CA ALA A 40 -10.72 -6.63 7.79
C ALA A 40 -9.79 -5.60 7.12
N LYS A 41 -10.06 -4.30 7.31
CA LYS A 41 -9.18 -3.23 6.80
C LYS A 41 -7.78 -3.28 7.41
N LYS A 42 -7.67 -3.61 8.70
CA LYS A 42 -6.37 -3.74 9.36
C LYS A 42 -5.57 -4.91 8.77
N GLU A 43 -6.22 -6.03 8.51
CA GLU A 43 -5.61 -7.21 7.90
C GLU A 43 -5.16 -6.92 6.46
N GLU A 44 -6.01 -6.28 5.66
CA GLU A 44 -5.67 -5.83 4.31
C GLU A 44 -4.45 -4.89 4.30
N ASN A 45 -4.47 -3.86 5.14
CA ASN A 45 -3.33 -2.94 5.27
C ASN A 45 -2.06 -3.66 5.74
N GLN A 46 -2.20 -4.68 6.61
CA GLN A 46 -1.05 -5.44 7.09
C GLN A 46 -0.43 -6.30 5.98
N VAL A 47 -1.27 -6.92 5.15
CA VAL A 47 -0.82 -7.63 3.94
C VAL A 47 -0.13 -6.67 2.96
N GLU A 48 -0.68 -5.48 2.75
CA GLU A 48 -0.07 -4.46 1.88
C GLU A 48 1.30 -4.01 2.42
N ILE A 49 1.42 -3.78 3.73
CA ILE A 49 2.70 -3.44 4.37
C ILE A 49 3.72 -4.58 4.20
N GLU A 50 3.31 -5.83 4.35
CA GLU A 50 4.20 -6.98 4.16
C GLU A 50 4.65 -7.12 2.70
N GLN A 51 3.76 -6.88 1.74
CA GLN A 51 4.10 -6.89 0.33
C GLN A 51 5.08 -5.78 -0.02
N LEU A 52 4.79 -4.54 0.41
CA LEU A 52 5.69 -3.39 0.21
C LEU A 52 7.06 -3.61 0.84
N LYS A 53 7.13 -4.24 2.02
CA LYS A 53 8.41 -4.60 2.63
C LYS A 53 9.20 -5.61 1.80
N LYS A 54 8.53 -6.64 1.27
CA LYS A 54 9.18 -7.62 0.38
C LYS A 54 9.68 -6.96 -0.90
N ASP A 55 8.90 -6.04 -1.47
CA ASP A 55 9.28 -5.30 -2.67
C ASP A 55 10.49 -4.38 -2.39
N ILE A 56 10.52 -3.71 -1.24
CA ILE A 56 11.67 -2.92 -0.78
C ILE A 56 12.90 -3.82 -0.61
N ASP A 57 12.76 -4.97 0.04
CA ASP A 57 13.87 -5.91 0.23
C ASP A 57 14.40 -6.45 -1.11
N ALA A 58 13.49 -6.80 -2.04
CA ALA A 58 13.86 -7.24 -3.38
C ALA A 58 14.57 -6.14 -4.19
N LEU A 59 14.05 -4.91 -4.16
CA LEU A 59 14.68 -3.76 -4.80
C LEU A 59 16.04 -3.43 -4.15
N ASN A 60 16.19 -3.59 -2.84
CA ASN A 60 17.47 -3.39 -2.17
C ASN A 60 18.49 -4.46 -2.56
N GLU A 61 18.08 -5.71 -2.74
CA GLU A 61 18.96 -6.76 -3.27
C GLU A 61 19.34 -6.49 -4.73
N GLU A 62 18.38 -6.02 -5.54
CA GLU A 62 18.66 -5.57 -6.92
C GLU A 62 19.61 -4.37 -6.94
N ILE A 63 19.42 -3.39 -6.06
CA ILE A 63 20.33 -2.25 -5.89
C ILE A 63 21.69 -2.71 -5.42
N LYS A 64 21.82 -3.61 -4.45
CA LYS A 64 23.13 -4.17 -4.07
C LYS A 64 23.81 -4.90 -5.22
N SER A 65 23.04 -5.59 -6.05
CA SER A 65 23.54 -6.21 -7.27
C SER A 65 23.87 -5.17 -8.36
N SER A 66 23.24 -4.00 -8.34
CA SER A 66 23.47 -2.84 -9.24
C SER A 66 24.50 -1.84 -8.72
N ASP A 67 24.84 -1.87 -7.43
CA ASP A 67 26.02 -1.26 -6.83
C ASP A 67 27.27 -2.10 -7.16
N SER A 68 27.11 -3.23 -7.85
CA SER A 68 28.22 -3.82 -8.57
C SER A 68 28.73 -2.82 -9.60
N LEU A 69 30.06 -2.70 -9.70
CA LEU A 69 30.74 -1.82 -10.66
C LEU A 69 30.18 -1.95 -12.09
N GLU A 70 29.57 -3.08 -12.45
CA GLU A 70 29.03 -3.37 -13.78
C GLU A 70 27.83 -2.49 -14.17
N PHE A 71 26.89 -2.21 -13.26
CA PHE A 71 25.74 -1.37 -13.61
C PHE A 71 26.12 0.11 -13.65
N VAL A 72 26.99 0.57 -12.75
CA VAL A 72 27.59 1.91 -12.82
C VAL A 72 28.40 2.08 -14.11
N GLU A 73 29.20 1.06 -14.50
CA GLU A 73 29.92 1.05 -15.77
C GLU A 73 28.96 1.07 -16.96
N LYS A 74 27.86 0.32 -16.90
CA LYS A 74 26.84 0.29 -17.96
C LYS A 74 26.16 1.65 -18.14
N VAL A 75 25.71 2.28 -17.06
CA VAL A 75 25.11 3.64 -17.11
C VAL A 75 26.14 4.66 -17.63
N ALA A 76 27.39 4.60 -17.16
CA ALA A 76 28.44 5.48 -17.66
C ALA A 76 28.73 5.27 -19.17
N ARG A 77 28.63 4.05 -19.69
CA ARG A 77 28.80 3.75 -21.12
C ARG A 77 27.60 4.15 -21.95
N ASP A 78 26.38 3.84 -21.49
CA ASP A 78 25.15 4.01 -22.26
C ASP A 78 24.67 5.47 -22.25
N GLU A 79 24.72 6.14 -21.09
CA GLU A 79 24.22 7.52 -20.93
C GLU A 79 25.31 8.57 -21.09
N LEU A 80 26.51 8.31 -20.58
CA LEU A 80 27.61 9.28 -20.59
C LEU A 80 28.64 9.04 -21.70
N GLY A 81 28.52 7.93 -22.45
CA GLY A 81 29.47 7.56 -23.51
C GLY A 81 30.90 7.36 -23.00
N MET A 82 31.08 7.11 -21.70
CA MET A 82 32.39 6.98 -21.08
C MET A 82 33.04 5.64 -21.44
N VAL A 83 34.36 5.66 -21.65
CA VAL A 83 35.17 4.48 -21.94
C VAL A 83 36.38 4.43 -21.02
N LYS A 84 36.94 3.24 -20.79
CA LYS A 84 38.14 3.12 -19.92
C LYS A 84 39.32 3.88 -20.55
N PRO A 85 40.32 4.34 -19.77
CA PRO A 85 41.44 5.14 -20.28
C PRO A 85 42.28 4.53 -21.42
N ARG A 86 42.05 3.26 -21.80
CA ARG A 86 42.73 2.53 -22.87
C ARG A 86 41.77 2.02 -23.96
N GLU A 87 40.51 2.45 -23.95
CA GLU A 87 39.49 2.10 -24.94
C GLU A 87 39.18 3.31 -25.85
N ILE A 88 38.91 3.06 -27.13
CA ILE A 88 38.57 4.11 -28.12
C ILE A 88 37.18 3.86 -28.71
N ILE A 89 36.36 4.91 -28.83
CA ILE A 89 35.02 4.84 -29.42
C ILE A 89 35.14 4.87 -30.95
N TYR A 90 34.63 3.83 -31.62
CA TYR A 90 34.59 3.77 -33.09
C TYR A 90 33.23 4.25 -33.61
N ILE A 91 33.22 5.39 -34.31
CA ILE A 91 32.01 5.96 -34.94
C ILE A 91 32.10 5.73 -36.45
N ASP A 92 31.27 4.83 -36.97
CA ASP A 92 31.17 4.56 -38.41
C ASP A 92 30.42 5.70 -39.11
N LYS A 93 31.11 6.41 -40.00
CA LYS A 93 30.57 7.56 -40.76
C LYS A 93 29.57 7.15 -41.85
N ASN A 94 29.51 5.87 -42.20
CA ASN A 94 28.64 5.37 -43.27
C ASN A 94 27.31 4.79 -42.74
N LYS A 95 27.11 4.76 -41.41
CA LYS A 95 25.82 4.43 -40.80
C LYS A 95 24.92 5.67 -40.71
N PRO A 96 23.59 5.53 -40.91
CA PRO A 96 22.66 6.63 -40.68
C PRO A 96 22.81 7.13 -39.24
N LYS A 97 23.02 8.43 -39.10
CA LYS A 97 23.32 9.10 -37.84
C LYS A 97 22.11 8.99 -36.90
N ASN A 98 22.22 8.24 -35.80
CA ASN A 98 21.17 8.19 -34.78
C ASN A 98 21.12 9.56 -34.08
N SER A 99 20.05 10.31 -34.36
CA SER A 99 19.87 11.72 -34.00
C SER A 99 19.78 12.02 -32.49
N PHE A 100 19.81 11.01 -31.63
CA PHE A 100 19.65 11.17 -30.19
C PHE A 100 20.81 11.92 -29.52
N PHE A 101 22.06 11.65 -29.92
CA PHE A 101 23.25 12.28 -29.32
C PHE A 101 23.61 13.66 -29.89
N ASP A 102 23.05 14.05 -31.04
CA ASP A 102 23.29 15.37 -31.64
C ASP A 102 22.55 16.51 -30.93
N ILE A 103 21.45 16.18 -30.24
CA ILE A 103 20.60 17.16 -29.56
C ILE A 103 21.36 17.81 -28.39
N PHE A 104 22.18 17.04 -27.67
CA PHE A 104 22.92 17.51 -26.49
C PHE A 104 24.25 18.20 -26.82
N LYS A 105 24.75 18.05 -28.06
CA LYS A 105 26.05 18.63 -28.48
C LYS A 105 25.93 20.04 -29.07
N ARG A 106 24.71 20.59 -29.13
CA ARG A 106 24.42 21.88 -29.80
C ARG A 106 24.53 23.10 -28.89
N ASP A 107 24.67 22.88 -27.57
CA ASP A 107 24.57 23.93 -26.55
C ASP A 107 25.91 24.23 -25.85
N ASN A 108 27.02 24.25 -26.60
CA ASN A 108 28.29 24.86 -26.18
C ASN A 108 29.02 25.49 -27.37
#